data_AF-A0A8X6XTI9-F1
#
_entry.id   AF-A0A8X6XTI9-F1
#
_cell.length_a   1.000
_cell.length_b   1.000
_cell.length_c   1.000
_cell.angle_alpha   90.00
_cell.angle_beta   90.00
_cell.angle_gamma   90.00
#
_symmetry.space_group_name_H-M   'P 1'
#
loop_
_entity.id
_entity.type
_entity.pdbx_description
1 polymer ?
#
loop_
_entity_poly.entity_id
_entity_poly.type
_entity_poly.pdbx_seq_one_letter_code
_entity_poly.pdbx_strand_id
1 'polypeptide(L)'
;MASDFNEYKRKMVTLHLPFRNEEEILAEMKFITLHDNHENIILQRRKEFESNTDINKTMQICRELCREETPISEDIIQNVANRIPNGNPFKELYYDPNSEINRN
;
A
#
# COMPACT_ATOMS: atom_id res chain seq x y z
N MET A 1 12.63 22.08 -1.09
CA MET A 1 11.49 22.66 -1.83
C MET A 1 11.15 21.90 -3.10
N ALA A 2 11.95 21.91 -4.17
CA ALA A 2 11.62 21.15 -5.39
C ALA A 2 11.60 19.62 -5.19
N SER A 3 12.49 19.10 -4.32
CA SER A 3 12.50 17.69 -3.92
C SER A 3 11.21 17.27 -3.20
N ASP A 4 10.73 18.10 -2.28
CA ASP A 4 9.54 17.81 -1.48
C ASP A 4 8.27 17.78 -2.35
N PHE A 5 8.20 18.70 -3.32
CA PHE A 5 7.10 18.76 -4.28
C PHE A 5 7.10 17.57 -5.24
N ASN A 6 8.27 17.16 -5.73
CA ASN A 6 8.39 15.96 -6.57
C ASN A 6 8.05 14.69 -5.78
N GLU A 7 8.43 14.63 -4.50
CA GLU A 7 8.06 13.51 -3.65
C GLU A 7 6.56 13.46 -3.38
N TYR A 8 5.91 14.61 -3.19
CA TYR A 8 4.46 14.70 -3.12
C TYR A 8 3.81 14.15 -4.40
N LYS A 9 4.22 14.64 -5.57
CA LYS A 9 3.68 14.19 -6.87
C LYS A 9 3.86 12.68 -7.06
N ARG A 10 5.05 12.16 -6.74
CA ARG A 10 5.34 10.73 -6.78
C ARG A 10 4.36 9.95 -5.91
N LYS A 11 4.22 10.34 -4.64
CA LYS A 11 3.31 9.68 -3.68
C LYS A 11 1.86 9.71 -4.16
N MET A 12 1.40 10.85 -4.65
CA MET A 12 0.02 11.00 -5.13
C MET A 12 -0.28 10.08 -6.31
N VAL A 13 0.64 9.98 -7.27
CA VAL A 13 0.50 9.10 -8.42
C VAL A 13 0.51 7.63 -7.99
N THR A 14 1.45 7.22 -7.12
CA THR A 14 1.56 5.82 -6.67
C THR A 14 0.43 5.39 -5.73
N LEU A 15 -0.23 6.31 -5.03
CA LEU A 15 -1.32 5.97 -4.12
C LEU A 15 -2.69 6.00 -4.78
N HIS A 16 -2.89 6.86 -5.78
CA HIS A 16 -4.23 7.16 -6.29
C HIS A 16 -4.42 6.86 -7.78
N LEU A 17 -3.39 6.47 -8.53
CA LEU A 17 -3.54 5.94 -9.88
C LEU A 17 -3.25 4.44 -9.93
N PRO A 18 -4.02 3.65 -10.69
CA PRO A 18 -3.70 2.25 -10.93
C PRO A 18 -2.49 2.14 -11.86
N PHE A 19 -1.62 1.20 -11.56
CA PHE A 19 -0.47 0.86 -12.40
C PHE A 19 -0.14 -0.62 -12.28
N ARG A 20 0.54 -1.14 -13.31
CA ARG A 20 0.95 -2.54 -13.36
C ARG A 20 2.33 -2.77 -12.75
N ASN A 21 3.26 -1.86 -13.02
CA ASN A 21 4.61 -1.89 -12.50
C ASN A 21 5.00 -0.49 -12.00
N GLU A 22 5.59 -0.42 -10.81
CA GLU A 22 6.08 0.82 -10.22
C GLU A 22 7.23 1.43 -11.04
N GLU A 23 8.06 0.59 -11.68
CA GLU A 23 9.18 1.05 -12.51
C GLU A 23 8.73 1.92 -13.69
N GLU A 24 7.56 1.66 -14.27
CA GLU A 24 7.01 2.46 -15.37
C GLU A 24 6.67 3.90 -14.94
N ILE A 25 6.30 4.08 -13.67
CA ILE A 25 5.93 5.38 -13.10
C ILE A 25 7.16 6.13 -12.58
N LEU A 26 8.09 5.41 -11.96
CA LEU A 26 9.28 6.01 -11.34
C LEU A 26 10.38 6.31 -12.36
N ALA A 27 10.43 5.59 -13.49
CA ALA A 27 11.38 5.85 -14.55
C ALA A 27 11.25 7.28 -15.09
N GLU A 28 12.39 7.93 -15.33
CA GLU A 28 12.48 9.23 -16.04
C GLU A 28 11.62 10.35 -15.41
N MET A 29 11.27 10.23 -14.12
CA MET A 29 10.38 11.18 -13.43
C MET A 29 8.99 11.33 -14.09
N LYS A 30 8.50 10.29 -14.78
CA LYS A 30 7.18 10.26 -15.44
C LYS A 30 6.03 10.60 -14.51
N PHE A 31 6.18 10.31 -13.21
CA PHE A 31 5.23 10.72 -12.17
C PHE A 31 4.90 12.21 -12.16
N ILE A 32 5.80 13.11 -12.61
CA ILE A 32 5.51 14.54 -12.70
C ILE A 32 4.42 14.79 -13.75
N THR A 33 4.63 14.29 -14.96
CA THR A 33 3.65 14.41 -16.05
C THR A 33 2.36 13.66 -15.77
N LEU A 34 2.46 12.49 -15.13
CA LEU A 34 1.28 11.70 -14.75
C LEU A 34 0.45 12.41 -13.69
N HIS A 35 1.09 13.06 -12.71
CA HIS A 35 0.40 13.87 -11.73
C HIS A 35 -0.35 15.02 -12.41
N ASP A 36 0.34 15.77 -13.26
CA ASP A 36 -0.23 16.97 -13.88
C ASP A 36 -1.39 16.63 -14.84
N ASN A 37 -1.30 15.50 -15.55
CA ASN A 37 -2.38 15.04 -16.43
C ASN A 37 -3.60 14.47 -15.68
N HIS A 38 -3.44 13.98 -14.45
CA HIS A 38 -4.49 13.26 -13.72
C HIS A 38 -4.82 13.88 -12.36
N GLU A 39 -4.43 15.12 -12.11
CA GLU A 39 -4.57 15.78 -10.80
C GLU A 39 -6.01 15.72 -10.27
N ASN A 40 -7.00 16.00 -11.11
CA ASN A 40 -8.42 15.94 -10.74
C ASN A 40 -8.86 14.54 -10.27
N ILE A 41 -8.41 13.49 -10.98
CA ILE A 41 -8.73 12.09 -10.64
C ILE A 41 -8.05 11.71 -9.32
N ILE A 42 -6.79 12.10 -9.14
CA ILE A 42 -6.02 11.88 -7.91
C ILE A 42 -6.74 12.53 -6.73
N LEU A 43 -7.14 13.80 -6.85
CA LEU A 43 -7.83 14.54 -5.78
C LEU A 43 -9.19 13.93 -5.45
N GLN A 44 -9.96 13.52 -6.45
CA GLN A 44 -11.24 12.84 -6.24
C GLN A 44 -11.05 11.53 -5.47
N ARG A 45 -10.14 10.66 -5.93
CA ARG A 45 -9.88 9.37 -5.28
C ARG A 45 -9.32 9.52 -3.88
N ARG A 46 -8.46 10.52 -3.66
CA ARG A 46 -7.98 10.87 -2.34
C ARG A 46 -9.14 11.23 -1.41
N LYS A 47 -10.06 12.10 -1.85
CA LYS A 47 -11.25 12.47 -1.08
C LYS A 47 -12.13 11.26 -0.76
N GLU A 48 -12.39 10.40 -1.74
CA GLU A 48 -13.16 9.17 -1.55
C GLU A 48 -12.50 8.24 -0.52
N PHE A 49 -11.19 8.04 -0.62
CA PHE A 49 -10.42 7.23 0.34
C PHE A 49 -10.47 7.80 1.76
N GLU A 50 -10.18 9.10 1.92
CA GLU A 50 -10.20 9.78 3.21
C GLU A 50 -11.61 9.79 3.82
N SER A 51 -12.67 9.92 3.02
CA SER A 51 -14.07 9.87 3.51
C SER A 51 -14.52 8.49 3.98
N ASN A 52 -13.90 7.42 3.45
CA ASN A 52 -14.25 6.03 3.75
C ASN A 52 -13.33 5.40 4.80
N THR A 53 -12.41 6.17 5.39
CA THR A 53 -11.47 5.67 6.40
C THR A 53 -12.13 5.64 7.77
N ASP A 54 -12.59 4.47 8.21
CA ASP A 54 -13.00 4.24 9.60
C ASP A 54 -11.77 3.96 10.48
N ILE A 55 -11.24 5.03 11.09
CA ILE A 55 -10.06 4.97 11.94
C ILE A 55 -10.30 4.04 13.15
N ASN A 56 -11.48 4.09 13.75
CA ASN A 56 -11.80 3.30 14.94
C ASN A 56 -11.80 1.81 14.61
N LYS A 57 -12.45 1.43 13.51
CA LYS A 57 -12.45 0.05 13.02
C LYS A 57 -11.04 -0.42 12.64
N THR A 58 -10.25 0.45 12.00
CA THR A 58 -8.85 0.14 11.66
C THR A 58 -8.02 -0.10 12.93
N MET A 59 -8.15 0.74 13.94
CA MET A 59 -7.48 0.57 15.22
C MET A 59 -7.90 -0.71 15.94
N GLN A 60 -9.18 -1.05 15.90
CA GLN A 60 -9.68 -2.30 16.46
C GLN A 60 -9.02 -3.52 15.78
N ILE A 61 -9.03 -3.55 14.43
CA ILE A 61 -8.38 -4.63 13.66
C ILE A 61 -6.88 -4.72 14.01
N CYS A 62 -6.19 -3.58 14.12
CA CYS A 62 -4.78 -3.57 14.53
C CYS A 62 -4.56 -4.18 15.92
N ARG A 63 -5.42 -3.86 16.91
CA ARG A 63 -5.33 -4.46 18.25
C ARG A 63 -5.56 -5.97 18.22
N GLU A 64 -6.56 -6.42 17.48
CA GLU A 64 -6.86 -7.84 17.28
C GLU A 64 -5.70 -8.59 16.61
N LEU A 65 -5.10 -7.99 15.56
CA LEU A 65 -3.95 -8.57 14.85
C LEU A 65 -2.66 -8.58 15.66
N CYS A 66 -2.41 -7.53 16.44
CA CYS A 66 -1.21 -7.42 17.27
C CYS A 66 -1.24 -8.34 18.50
N ARG A 67 -2.33 -9.07 18.74
CA ARG A 67 -2.57 -9.86 19.96
C ARG A 67 -2.11 -9.09 21.19
N GLU A 68 -2.88 -8.10 21.62
CA GLU A 68 -2.84 -7.65 23.01
C GLU A 68 -3.38 -8.79 23.92
N GLU A 69 -2.76 -9.97 23.86
CA GLU A 69 -3.00 -11.07 24.77
C GLU A 69 -1.74 -11.30 25.59
N THR A 70 -1.89 -11.00 26.87
CA THR A 70 -1.04 -11.33 28.03
C THR A 70 0.25 -10.51 28.24
N PRO A 71 0.51 -10.05 29.48
CA PRO A 71 1.80 -9.50 29.84
C PRO A 71 2.86 -10.56 29.59
N ILE A 72 3.75 -10.26 28.65
CA ILE A 72 4.88 -11.10 28.27
C ILE A 72 5.79 -11.17 29.50
N SER A 73 5.95 -12.35 30.13
CA SER A 73 7.06 -12.53 31.07
C SER A 73 8.36 -12.37 30.28
N GLU A 74 9.36 -11.69 30.87
CA GLU A 74 10.61 -11.28 30.23
C GLU A 74 11.37 -12.43 29.53
N ASP A 75 11.03 -13.69 29.85
CA ASP A 75 11.65 -14.91 29.33
C ASP A 75 11.30 -15.26 27.87
N ILE A 76 10.28 -14.64 27.25
CA ILE A 76 9.80 -15.02 25.90
C ILE A 76 10.44 -14.20 24.75
N ILE A 77 11.17 -13.12 25.05
CA ILE A 77 11.68 -12.16 24.04
C ILE A 77 12.71 -12.78 23.06
N GLN A 78 13.24 -13.97 23.32
CA GLN A 78 14.40 -14.49 22.59
C GLN A 78 14.13 -15.12 21.20
N ASN A 79 12.90 -15.24 20.70
CA ASN A 79 12.63 -16.02 19.47
C ASN A 79 11.86 -15.34 18.34
N VAL A 80 11.76 -14.00 18.31
CA VAL A 80 11.11 -13.30 17.18
C VAL A 80 11.94 -13.36 15.88
N ALA A 81 13.25 -13.58 15.98
CA ALA A 81 14.17 -13.61 14.84
C ALA A 81 14.06 -14.86 13.93
N ASN A 82 13.29 -15.89 14.31
CA ASN A 82 13.16 -17.15 13.58
C ASN A 82 11.91 -17.27 12.70
N ARG A 83 11.26 -16.15 12.33
CA ARG A 83 10.16 -16.21 11.35
C ARG A 83 10.74 -16.49 9.96
N ILE A 84 10.67 -17.76 9.55
CA ILE A 84 10.88 -18.21 8.17
C ILE A 84 10.00 -17.32 7.27
N PRO A 85 10.52 -16.73 6.17
CA PRO A 85 9.69 -16.01 5.23
C PRO A 85 8.78 -17.02 4.55
N ASN A 86 7.56 -17.19 5.06
CA ASN A 86 6.49 -17.83 4.32
C ASN A 86 6.38 -17.06 3.00
N GLY A 87 6.48 -17.78 1.88
CA GLY A 87 6.48 -17.19 0.54
C GLY A 87 5.30 -16.22 0.35
N ASN A 88 5.46 -15.27 -0.56
CA ASN A 88 4.50 -14.18 -0.79
C ASN A 88 3.05 -14.67 -0.68
N PRO A 89 2.29 -14.25 0.36
CA PRO A 89 0.94 -14.76 0.62
C PRO A 89 -0.07 -14.33 -0.44
N PHE A 90 0.32 -13.40 -1.33
CA PHE A 90 -0.49 -12.93 -2.44
C PHE A 90 -0.13 -13.60 -3.76
N LYS A 91 0.79 -14.58 -3.77
CA LYS A 91 1.25 -15.23 -5.00
C LYS A 91 0.11 -15.80 -5.85
N GLU A 92 -0.92 -16.34 -5.19
CA GLU A 92 -2.07 -16.96 -5.86
C GLU A 92 -3.00 -15.93 -6.53
N LEU A 93 -3.03 -14.69 -6.06
CA LEU A 93 -3.85 -13.62 -6.64
C LEU A 93 -3.33 -13.16 -8.01
N TYR A 94 -2.02 -13.28 -8.25
CA TYR A 94 -1.44 -12.91 -9.55
C TYR A 94 -1.83 -13.87 -10.67
N TYR A 95 -2.20 -15.11 -10.35
CA TYR A 95 -2.50 -16.16 -11.33
C TYR A 95 -3.96 -16.59 -11.35
N ASP A 96 -4.87 -15.78 -10.82
CA ASP A 96 -6.31 -16.11 -10.84
C ASP A 96 -6.80 -16.25 -12.30
N PRO A 97 -7.23 -17.45 -12.74
CA PRO A 97 -7.74 -17.69 -14.10
C PRO A 97 -9.09 -17.00 -14.37
N ASN A 98 -9.76 -16.51 -13.33
CA ASN A 98 -11.01 -15.76 -13.41
C ASN A 98 -10.80 -14.25 -13.40
N SER A 99 -9.57 -13.77 -13.17
CA SER A 99 -9.25 -12.35 -13.26
C SER A 99 -9.29 -11.89 -14.71
N GLU A 100 -10.19 -10.95 -15.03
CA GLU A 100 -10.32 -10.35 -16.36
C GLU A 100 -9.05 -9.62 -16.81
N ILE A 101 -8.16 -9.27 -15.88
CA ILE A 101 -6.89 -8.58 -16.13
C ILE A 101 -5.81 -9.56 -16.65
N ASN A 102 -5.95 -10.87 -16.35
CA ASN A 102 -4.97 -11.92 -16.68
C ASN A 102 -5.32 -12.71 -17.96
N ARG A 103 -6.46 -12.41 -18.60
CA ARG A 103 -6.85 -13.03 -19.87
C ARG A 103 -6.24 -12.23 -21.02
N ASN A 104 -5.16 -12.77 -21.59
CA ASN A 104 -4.62 -12.32 -22.89
C ASN A 104 -5.62 -12.58 -24.02
#